data_AF-A0A6L8MLR8-F1
#
_entry.id   AF-A0A6L8MLR8-F1
#
_cell.length_a   1.000
_cell.length_b   1.000
_cell.length_c   1.000
_cell.angle_alpha   90.00
_cell.angle_beta   90.00
_cell.angle_gamma   90.00
#
_symmetry.space_group_name_H-M   'P 1'
#
loop_
_entity.id
_entity.type
_entity.pdbx_description
1 polymer ?
#
loop_
_entity_poly.entity_id
_entity_poly.type
_entity_poly.pdbx_seq_one_letter_code
_entity_poly.pdbx_strand_id
1 'polypeptide(L)' 'METVCTIGHSNRSIEDFIGLPQQNGIDFVLDIRTVPKSRHNPQFDQDQLSHRWP' A
#
# COMPACT_ATOMS: atom_id res chain seq x y z
N MET A 1 -5.48 15.94 -16.26
CA MET A 1 -4.20 15.50 -15.66
C MET A 1 -4.58 14.71 -14.42
N GLU A 2 -4.12 13.47 -14.30
CA GLU A 2 -4.43 12.64 -13.13
C GLU A 2 -3.49 13.00 -11.98
N THR A 3 -4.03 12.98 -10.75
CA THR A 3 -3.25 13.26 -9.55
C THR A 3 -2.51 12.00 -9.14
N VAL A 4 -1.18 12.08 -9.03
CA VAL A 4 -0.34 10.99 -8.52
C VAL A 4 0.12 11.34 -7.11
N CYS A 5 -0.19 10.45 -6.16
CA CYS A 5 0.21 10.57 -4.76
C CYS A 5 1.30 9.53 -4.44
N THR A 6 2.19 9.87 -3.51
CA THR A 6 3.18 8.94 -2.96
C THR A 6 2.85 8.62 -1.51
N ILE A 7 3.03 7.37 -1.11
CA ILE A 7 2.83 6.91 0.27
C ILE A 7 3.98 6.00 0.68
N GLY A 8 4.48 6.18 1.91
CA GLY A 8 5.41 5.27 2.55
C GLY A 8 4.77 4.62 3.78
N HIS A 9 5.17 3.38 4.09
CA HIS A 9 4.56 2.63 5.20
C HIS A 9 5.03 3.07 6.60
N SER A 10 6.21 3.71 6.73
CA SER A 10 6.79 4.06 8.04
C SER A 10 6.85 2.84 8.99
N ASN A 11 6.55 3.03 10.28
CA ASN A 11 6.33 2.01 11.29
C ASN A 11 4.84 1.66 11.51
N ARG A 12 3.96 1.98 10.54
CA ARG A 12 2.52 1.72 10.66
C ARG A 12 2.21 0.23 10.55
N SER A 13 1.11 -0.19 11.16
CA SER A 13 0.53 -1.50 10.84
C SER A 13 0.01 -1.52 9.40
N ILE A 14 -0.32 -2.71 8.89
CA ILE A 14 -0.90 -2.83 7.55
C ILE A 14 -2.28 -2.16 7.48
N GLU A 15 -3.07 -2.24 8.55
CA GLU A 15 -4.41 -1.64 8.66
C GLU A 15 -4.33 -0.11 8.59
N ASP A 16 -3.44 0.50 9.38
CA ASP A 16 -3.21 1.94 9.37
C ASP A 16 -2.72 2.44 8.01
N PHE A 17 -1.87 1.65 7.34
CA PHE A 17 -1.39 1.97 6.00
C PHE A 17 -2.53 1.95 4.97
N ILE A 18 -3.37 0.92 4.98
CA ILE A 18 -4.52 0.77 4.06
C ILE A 18 -5.57 1.86 4.29
N GLY A 19 -5.78 2.27 5.54
CA GLY A 19 -6.72 3.33 5.88
C GLY A 19 -6.34 4.69 5.29
N LEU A 20 -5.06 4.98 5.07
CA LEU A 20 -4.59 6.27 4.57
C LEU A 20 -5.06 6.56 3.13
N PRO A 21 -4.84 5.68 2.13
CA PRO A 21 -5.44 5.83 0.81
C PRO A 21 -6.96 5.98 0.85
N GLN A 22 -7.66 5.14 1.64
CA GLN A 22 -9.12 5.16 1.74
C GLN A 22 -9.65 6.50 2.26
N GLN A 23 -9.06 7.02 3.33
CA GLN A 23 -9.44 8.31 3.92
C GLN A 23 -9.24 9.50 2.97
N ASN A 24 -8.34 9.36 1.98
CA ASN A 24 -8.05 10.38 0.97
C ASN A 24 -8.75 10.11 -0.37
N GLY A 25 -9.64 9.12 -0.45
CA GLY A 25 -10.36 8.77 -1.68
C GLY A 25 -9.46 8.21 -2.79
N ILE A 26 -8.39 7.50 -2.42
CA ILE A 26 -7.46 6.86 -3.36
C ILE A 26 -7.87 5.40 -3.52
N ASP A 27 -8.33 5.05 -4.71
CA ASP A 27 -8.86 3.71 -5.04
C ASP A 27 -7.78 2.66 -5.31
N PHE A 28 -6.58 3.09 -5.72
CA PHE A 28 -5.51 2.21 -6.17
C PHE A 28 -4.16 2.58 -5.56
N VAL A 29 -3.41 1.55 -5.16
CA VAL A 29 -2.00 1.66 -4.79
C VAL A 29 -1.19 0.80 -5.74
N LEU A 30 -0.19 1.41 -6.38
CA LEU A 30 0.74 0.73 -7.25
C LEU A 30 2.05 0.44 -6.49
N ASP A 31 2.46 -0.81 -6.51
CA ASP A 31 3.78 -1.21 -6.04
C ASP A 31 4.79 -1.09 -7.17
N ILE A 32 5.75 -0.18 -7.02
CA ILE A 32 6.79 0.08 -8.02
C ILE A 32 8.06 -0.77 -7.83
N ARG A 33 8.07 -1.67 -6.84
CA ARG A 33 9.23 -2.53 -6.57
C ARG A 33 9.37 -3.60 -7.66
N THR A 34 10.57 -3.75 -8.22
CA THR A 34 10.89 -4.84 -9.17
C THR A 34 10.62 -6.23 -8.57
N VAL A 35 10.90 -6.39 -7.28
CA VAL A 35 10.52 -7.57 -6.49
C VAL A 35 9.60 -7.06 -5.37
N PRO A 36 8.27 -7.26 -5.47
CA PRO A 36 7.30 -6.70 -4.53
C PRO A 36 7.18 -7.55 -3.25
N LYS A 37 8.34 -7.89 -2.68
CA LYS A 37 8.49 -8.68 -1.45
C LYS A 37 9.57 -8.10 -0.54
N SER A 38 9.39 -8.23 0.77
CA SER A 38 10.32 -7.77 1.79
C SER A 38 10.49 -8.81 2.89
N ARG A 39 11.75 -9.18 3.20
CA ARG A 39 12.06 -10.04 4.35
C ARG A 39 11.79 -9.35 5.69
N HIS A 40 11.95 -8.03 5.76
CA HIS A 40 11.79 -7.26 7.00
C HIS A 40 10.35 -6.83 7.22
N ASN A 41 9.61 -6.55 6.13
CA ASN A 41 8.24 -6.06 6.19
C ASN A 41 7.29 -6.92 5.31
N PRO A 42 7.16 -8.23 5.58
CA PRO A 42 6.37 -9.15 4.76
C PRO A 42 4.87 -8.81 4.73
N GLN A 43 4.37 -8.05 5.71
CA GLN A 43 2.99 -7.57 5.75
C GLN A 43 2.66 -6.61 4.59
N PHE A 44 3.65 -5.98 3.96
CA PHE A 44 3.46 -5.13 2.78
C PHE A 44 3.82 -5.85 1.48
N ASP A 45 3.95 -7.18 1.47
CA ASP A 45 4.16 -7.94 0.24
C ASP A 45 2.89 -7.91 -0.62
N GLN A 46 3.07 -7.99 -1.94
CA GLN A 46 1.94 -7.93 -2.89
C GLN A 46 0.84 -8.94 -2.57
N ASP A 47 1.20 -10.15 -2.14
CA ASP A 47 0.23 -11.20 -1.78
C ASP A 47 -0.69 -10.74 -0.64
N GLN A 48 -0.16 -9.99 0.35
CA GLN A 48 -0.95 -9.44 1.45
C GLN A 48 -1.82 -8.26 1.01
N LEU A 49 -1.29 -7.41 0.12
CA LEU A 49 -1.98 -6.21 -0.39
C LEU A 49 -2.96 -6.49 -1.55
N SER A 50 -2.89 -7.66 -2.17
CA SER A 50 -3.67 -8.02 -3.37
C SER A 50 -5.18 -8.19 -3.13
N HIS A 51 -5.62 -8.20 -1.87
CA HIS A 51 -7.03 -8.31 -1.56
C HIS A 51 -7.73 -6.99 -1.87
N ARG A 52 -8.86 -7.09 -2.58
CA ARG A 52 -9.73 -5.94 -2.81
C ARG A 52 -10.17 -5.43 -1.44
N TRP A 53 -9.73 -4.22 -1.10
CA TRP A 53 -10.20 -3.54 0.09
C TRP A 53 -11.74 -3.41 0.01
N PRO A 54 -12.45 -3.60 1.14
CA PRO A 54 -13.91 -3.49 1.16
C PRO A 54 -14.40 -2.13 0.67
#